data_AF-A0A0N0D0N6-F1
#
_entry.id   AF-A0A0N0D0N6-F1
#
_cell.length_a   1.000
_cell.length_b   1.000
_cell.length_c   1.000
_cell.angle_alpha   90.00
_cell.angle_beta   90.00
_cell.angle_gamma   90.00
#
_symmetry.space_group_name_H-M   'P 1'
#
loop_
_entity.id
_entity.type
_entity.pdbx_description
1 polymer ?
#
loop_
_entity_poly.entity_id
_entity_poly.type
_entity_poly.pdbx_seq_one_letter_code
_entity_poly.pdbx_strand_id
1 'polypeptide(L)'
;MDNFFKLTNNPEQFDNTYTVGLEYYQECVSRMISNHPKKEKYLNDMFYAWLGSNIDDETDKVIPKISYGPGLALVPNGALLDPNNTKFDNFTSGYIVIAENNHPDMGALPVSLHVIKVVKEKIRGAIKTVFSDNVFDEKMTLRHSADFGANPNDLIFQWWYREEDGTDQPTPEIKPDKWLIFPDPDGNDGVGMSEISIAGAGAVLLVDNVFYVRYRHKDSNPDDTNSWSQWAGAANSRPEVYIPQLAEGWVKRVLNGINPFEARINNFYNSSNPATFVSMIRQAGPRYEGPVAFNPAKDVVENVGLIELYQTVLNRAKDLSINLEQPVCTSGITNAILLAATLISNFYNLLGNEAYNDALDPTIGFGSKSVEYGSLAPTIFTFMNQTPTLLDEEFTLLCGRSEKGASPAYNRFLWNFTKSEGEVAYALSYNINDANYDGFIDEVDGRILYPQGHGDAWGHYLTGLKVYYDLLNHPEFNWIPRAEKFSVEGVVIDVDYFDERKFSGRIQWMGDKKVHSHLVAQKYLHFSFPRFAWEREVQVFLCLGAKRKECFPHLLDAPVLHLLRKTKVKLDYTPPFLNKKSFPLTPLFFFALIVRNECKNF
;
A
#
# COMPACT_ATOMS: atom_id res chain seq x y z
N MET A 1 -21.30 -25.49 40.91
CA MET A 1 -20.83 -26.56 39.99
C MET A 1 -21.53 -27.90 40.28
N ASP A 2 -21.65 -28.33 41.54
CA ASP A 2 -22.24 -29.64 41.89
C ASP A 2 -23.71 -29.87 41.51
N ASN A 3 -24.54 -28.83 41.43
CA ASN A 3 -25.92 -28.97 40.95
C ASN A 3 -26.00 -29.20 39.44
N PHE A 4 -25.07 -28.64 38.67
CA PHE A 4 -25.05 -28.78 37.22
C PHE A 4 -24.64 -30.19 36.81
N PHE A 5 -23.68 -30.79 37.53
CA PHE A 5 -23.26 -32.18 37.37
C PHE A 5 -24.37 -33.20 37.70
N LYS A 6 -25.20 -32.91 38.71
CA LYS A 6 -26.37 -33.74 39.03
C LYS A 6 -27.48 -33.62 37.98
N LEU A 7 -27.66 -32.45 37.38
CA LEU A 7 -28.64 -32.20 36.31
C LEU A 7 -28.25 -32.85 34.97
N THR A 8 -26.95 -32.94 34.66
CA THR A 8 -26.47 -33.65 33.45
C THR A 8 -26.72 -35.16 33.48
N ASN A 9 -26.93 -35.75 34.65
CA ASN A 9 -27.19 -37.19 34.80
C ASN A 9 -28.68 -37.58 34.81
N ASN A 10 -29.61 -36.61 34.69
CA ASN A 10 -31.03 -36.90 34.64
C ASN A 10 -31.76 -36.02 33.60
N PRO A 11 -31.84 -36.45 32.32
CA PRO A 11 -32.44 -35.68 31.24
C PRO A 11 -33.94 -35.42 31.42
N GLU A 12 -34.62 -36.14 32.31
CA GLU A 12 -36.06 -35.99 32.59
C GLU A 12 -36.39 -34.80 33.50
N GLN A 13 -35.40 -34.12 34.09
CA GLN A 13 -35.61 -32.95 34.95
C GLN A 13 -35.67 -31.62 34.18
N PHE A 14 -35.43 -31.61 32.87
CA PHE A 14 -35.58 -30.42 32.05
C PHE A 14 -37.01 -30.33 31.51
N ASP A 15 -37.83 -29.50 32.15
CA ASP A 15 -39.16 -29.17 31.65
C ASP A 15 -39.01 -28.41 30.30
N ASN A 16 -39.45 -29.08 29.23
CA ASN A 16 -39.64 -28.62 27.84
C ASN A 16 -38.87 -27.36 27.38
N THR A 17 -37.64 -27.51 26.88
CA THR A 17 -37.13 -26.88 25.61
C THR A 17 -35.64 -27.14 25.35
N TYR A 18 -35.12 -28.36 25.53
CA TYR A 18 -33.81 -28.73 24.95
C TYR A 18 -34.02 -29.14 23.49
N THR A 19 -33.73 -28.25 22.53
CA THR A 19 -34.02 -28.53 21.11
C THR A 19 -32.90 -28.18 20.12
N VAL A 20 -31.75 -27.69 20.59
CA VAL A 20 -30.64 -27.27 19.73
C VAL A 20 -29.47 -28.22 19.91
N GLY A 21 -28.99 -28.83 18.81
CA GLY A 21 -27.87 -29.78 18.85
C GLY A 21 -28.24 -31.19 19.28
N LEU A 22 -29.53 -31.53 19.29
CA LEU A 22 -30.05 -32.86 19.52
C LEU A 22 -30.77 -33.35 18.26
N GLU A 23 -30.66 -34.63 17.94
CA GLU A 23 -31.38 -35.27 16.83
C GLU A 23 -31.87 -36.67 17.25
N TYR A 24 -32.91 -37.18 16.58
CA TYR A 24 -33.36 -38.54 16.84
C TYR A 24 -32.32 -39.54 16.36
N TYR A 25 -32.04 -40.55 17.19
CA TYR A 25 -31.12 -41.64 16.88
C TYR A 25 -31.42 -42.25 15.50
N GLN A 26 -32.68 -42.60 15.25
CA GLN A 26 -33.09 -43.24 14.00
C GLN A 26 -32.87 -42.36 12.77
N GLU A 27 -33.13 -41.04 12.88
CA GLU A 27 -32.89 -40.09 11.79
C GLU A 27 -31.39 -39.95 11.49
N CYS A 28 -30.56 -39.87 12.54
CA CYS A 28 -29.10 -39.78 12.42
C CYS A 28 -28.53 -41.04 11.74
N VAL A 29 -28.86 -42.21 12.26
CA VAL A 29 -28.37 -43.50 11.76
C VAL A 29 -28.82 -43.72 10.32
N SER A 30 -30.10 -43.49 10.01
CA SER A 30 -30.64 -43.62 8.65
C SER A 30 -29.93 -42.68 7.67
N ARG A 31 -29.67 -41.44 8.07
CA ARG A 31 -28.92 -40.46 7.25
C ARG A 31 -27.47 -40.92 7.01
N MET A 32 -26.79 -41.43 8.03
CA MET A 32 -25.41 -41.90 7.91
C MET A 32 -25.31 -43.18 7.05
N ILE A 33 -26.24 -44.13 7.22
CA ILE A 33 -26.30 -45.36 6.40
C ILE A 33 -26.59 -45.00 4.94
N SER A 34 -27.52 -44.07 4.69
CA SER A 34 -27.84 -43.59 3.33
C SER A 34 -26.61 -42.99 2.63
N ASN A 35 -25.83 -42.17 3.34
CA ASN A 35 -24.60 -41.58 2.79
C ASN A 35 -23.45 -42.59 2.66
N HIS A 36 -23.44 -43.66 3.46
CA HIS A 36 -22.37 -44.66 3.52
C HIS A 36 -22.89 -46.11 3.61
N PRO A 37 -23.59 -46.61 2.57
CA PRO A 37 -24.29 -47.90 2.64
C PRO A 37 -23.35 -49.08 2.88
N LYS A 38 -22.09 -49.00 2.42
CA LYS A 38 -21.07 -50.04 2.64
C LYS A 38 -20.57 -50.13 4.09
N LYS A 39 -20.92 -49.16 4.94
CA LYS A 39 -20.48 -49.07 6.35
C LYS A 39 -21.62 -49.29 7.35
N GLU A 40 -22.78 -49.77 6.89
CA GLU A 40 -23.97 -49.98 7.74
C GLU A 40 -23.67 -50.74 9.03
N LYS A 41 -23.03 -51.91 8.92
CA LYS A 41 -22.65 -52.71 10.09
C LYS A 41 -21.76 -51.93 11.07
N TYR A 42 -20.75 -51.23 10.56
CA TYR A 42 -19.84 -50.43 11.38
C TYR A 42 -20.56 -49.29 12.10
N LEU A 43 -21.47 -48.59 11.40
CA LEU A 43 -22.25 -47.49 11.96
C LEU A 43 -23.16 -47.99 13.09
N ASN A 44 -23.85 -49.12 12.89
CA ASN A 44 -24.69 -49.72 13.93
C ASN A 44 -23.84 -50.17 15.13
N ASP A 45 -22.74 -50.89 14.90
CA ASP A 45 -21.82 -51.34 15.95
C ASP A 45 -21.26 -50.15 16.78
N MET A 46 -20.97 -49.02 16.12
CA MET A 46 -20.52 -47.78 16.77
C MET A 46 -21.59 -47.18 17.69
N PHE A 47 -22.85 -47.08 17.23
CA PHE A 47 -23.94 -46.57 18.08
C PHE A 47 -24.29 -47.54 19.21
N TYR A 48 -24.22 -48.85 18.98
CA TYR A 48 -24.40 -49.85 20.04
C TYR A 48 -23.34 -49.74 21.12
N ALA A 49 -22.07 -49.50 20.74
CA ALA A 49 -20.99 -49.27 21.68
C ALA A 49 -21.17 -47.97 22.48
N TRP A 50 -21.76 -46.94 21.87
CA TRP A 50 -21.94 -45.62 22.47
C TRP A 50 -23.18 -45.52 23.38
N LEU A 51 -24.32 -46.00 22.90
CA LEU A 51 -25.65 -45.79 23.50
C LEU A 51 -26.22 -47.05 24.16
N GLY A 52 -25.55 -48.20 23.96
CA GLY A 52 -25.98 -49.50 24.45
C GLY A 52 -26.61 -50.38 23.38
N SER A 53 -26.61 -51.69 23.62
CA SER A 53 -27.06 -52.70 22.65
C SER A 53 -28.56 -52.70 22.34
N ASN A 54 -29.38 -51.96 23.09
CA ASN A 54 -30.85 -51.97 22.99
C ASN A 54 -31.40 -50.67 22.37
N ILE A 55 -30.53 -49.83 21.79
CA ILE A 55 -30.88 -48.51 21.24
C ILE A 55 -31.76 -48.60 19.99
N ASP A 56 -31.71 -49.73 19.29
CA ASP A 56 -32.55 -50.07 18.15
C ASP A 56 -34.04 -50.19 18.50
N ASP A 57 -34.34 -50.60 19.74
CA ASP A 57 -35.72 -50.68 20.25
C ASP A 57 -36.29 -49.31 20.67
N GLU A 58 -35.45 -48.26 20.79
CA GLU A 58 -35.87 -46.92 21.21
C GLU A 58 -36.08 -45.98 20.00
N THR A 59 -37.33 -45.86 19.52
CA THR A 59 -37.67 -45.01 18.36
C THR A 59 -37.52 -43.52 18.62
N ASP A 60 -37.77 -43.09 19.86
CA ASP A 60 -37.86 -41.67 20.22
C ASP A 60 -36.60 -41.18 20.96
N LYS A 61 -35.51 -41.97 20.91
CA LYS A 61 -34.28 -41.61 21.63
C LYS A 61 -33.60 -40.42 20.98
N VAL A 62 -33.50 -39.36 21.77
CA VAL A 62 -32.81 -38.14 21.41
C VAL A 62 -31.32 -38.26 21.77
N ILE A 63 -30.45 -38.05 20.79
CA ILE A 63 -28.99 -38.13 20.93
C ILE A 63 -28.33 -36.78 20.63
N PRO A 64 -27.14 -36.50 21.20
CA PRO A 64 -26.34 -35.36 20.79
C PRO A 64 -26.02 -35.43 19.29
N LYS A 65 -26.21 -34.31 18.58
CA LYS A 65 -25.83 -34.19 17.18
C LYS A 65 -24.31 -34.28 17.07
N ILE A 66 -23.83 -35.24 16.30
CA ILE A 66 -22.40 -35.46 16.05
C ILE A 66 -21.98 -34.72 14.79
N SER A 67 -20.81 -34.09 14.82
CA SER A 67 -20.16 -33.53 13.64
C SER A 67 -18.68 -33.85 13.64
N TYR A 68 -18.14 -34.24 12.48
CA TYR A 68 -16.72 -34.46 12.28
C TYR A 68 -16.10 -33.24 11.62
N GLY A 69 -15.03 -32.71 12.21
CA GLY A 69 -14.30 -31.56 11.66
C GLY A 69 -13.45 -30.87 12.72
N PRO A 70 -12.66 -29.84 12.35
CA PRO A 70 -11.78 -29.10 13.26
C PRO A 70 -12.52 -28.22 14.29
N GLY A 71 -13.79 -28.51 14.62
CA GLY A 71 -14.58 -27.76 15.60
C GLY A 71 -15.03 -26.37 15.15
N LEU A 72 -14.82 -26.00 13.88
CA LEU A 72 -15.05 -24.63 13.37
C LEU A 72 -16.52 -24.27 13.12
N ALA A 73 -17.46 -25.22 13.19
CA ALA A 73 -18.85 -25.00 12.82
C ALA A 73 -19.79 -25.10 14.03
N LEU A 74 -19.73 -24.13 14.95
CA LEU A 74 -20.90 -23.82 15.76
C LEU A 74 -21.70 -22.74 15.02
N VAL A 75 -22.59 -23.19 14.13
CA VAL A 75 -23.44 -22.30 13.36
C VAL A 75 -24.57 -21.82 14.28
N PRO A 76 -24.61 -20.54 14.71
CA PRO A 76 -25.76 -20.03 15.44
C PRO A 76 -26.98 -20.18 14.52
N ASN A 77 -28.07 -20.76 15.00
CA ASN A 77 -29.24 -21.03 14.18
C ASN A 77 -29.81 -19.72 13.61
N GLY A 78 -29.90 -19.60 12.28
CA GLY A 78 -30.48 -18.42 11.61
C GLY A 78 -31.90 -18.11 12.06
N ALA A 79 -32.65 -19.11 12.51
CA ALA A 79 -34.00 -18.95 13.08
C ALA A 79 -34.04 -18.08 14.36
N LEU A 80 -32.89 -17.81 15.01
CA LEU A 80 -32.82 -16.87 16.13
C LEU A 80 -32.98 -15.41 15.68
N LEU A 81 -32.76 -15.11 14.40
CA LEU A 81 -32.95 -13.77 13.83
C LEU A 81 -34.36 -13.57 13.26
N ASP A 82 -35.11 -14.66 13.03
CA ASP A 82 -36.46 -14.63 12.49
C ASP A 82 -37.47 -14.18 13.57
N PRO A 83 -38.14 -13.03 13.40
CA PRO A 83 -39.11 -12.52 14.36
C PRO A 83 -40.46 -13.24 14.32
N ASN A 84 -40.70 -14.10 13.31
CA ASN A 84 -41.94 -14.88 13.18
C ASN A 84 -41.76 -16.32 13.70
N ASN A 85 -40.60 -16.64 14.26
CA ASN A 85 -40.27 -17.99 14.67
C ASN A 85 -40.84 -18.32 16.05
N THR A 86 -42.03 -18.92 16.07
CA THR A 86 -42.76 -19.27 17.30
C THR A 86 -41.96 -20.09 18.33
N LYS A 87 -40.91 -20.82 17.91
CA LYS A 87 -40.03 -21.59 18.79
C LYS A 87 -38.96 -20.73 19.48
N PHE A 88 -38.47 -19.68 18.81
CA PHE A 88 -37.37 -18.84 19.27
C PHE A 88 -37.78 -17.39 19.57
N ASP A 89 -39.06 -17.02 19.41
CA ASP A 89 -39.57 -15.67 19.68
C ASP A 89 -39.26 -15.22 21.11
N ASN A 90 -39.49 -16.10 22.09
CA ASN A 90 -39.24 -15.84 23.52
C ASN A 90 -37.81 -16.16 23.98
N PHE A 91 -36.94 -16.65 23.09
CA PHE A 91 -35.57 -16.99 23.45
C PHE A 91 -34.75 -15.70 23.66
N THR A 92 -34.13 -15.55 24.83
CA THR A 92 -33.26 -14.39 25.14
C THR A 92 -31.81 -14.80 25.25
N SER A 93 -31.55 -15.88 25.99
CA SER A 93 -30.23 -16.50 26.09
C SER A 93 -30.36 -17.98 26.47
N GLY A 94 -29.32 -18.74 26.17
CA GLY A 94 -29.23 -20.16 26.51
C GLY A 94 -27.76 -20.58 26.60
N TYR A 95 -27.53 -21.84 26.97
CA TYR A 95 -26.19 -22.42 27.00
C TYR A 95 -26.15 -23.65 26.11
N ILE A 96 -25.09 -23.77 25.31
CA ILE A 96 -24.78 -24.96 24.52
C ILE A 96 -23.52 -25.57 25.13
N VAL A 97 -23.54 -26.89 25.32
CA VAL A 97 -22.35 -27.64 25.74
C VAL A 97 -21.84 -28.41 24.53
N ILE A 98 -20.59 -28.14 24.15
CA ILE A 98 -19.88 -28.91 23.12
C ILE A 98 -18.95 -29.88 23.83
N ALA A 99 -19.04 -31.15 23.46
CA ALA A 99 -18.08 -32.16 23.88
C ALA A 99 -17.11 -32.45 22.72
N GLU A 100 -15.87 -32.00 22.87
CA GLU A 100 -14.78 -32.24 21.92
C GLU A 100 -14.14 -33.61 22.18
N ASN A 101 -13.78 -34.33 21.12
CA ASN A 101 -13.21 -35.69 21.16
C ASN A 101 -14.09 -36.75 21.85
N ASN A 102 -15.39 -36.50 22.02
CA ASN A 102 -16.33 -37.41 22.68
C ASN A 102 -16.93 -38.48 21.74
N HIS A 103 -16.22 -38.85 20.69
CA HIS A 103 -16.69 -39.84 19.72
C HIS A 103 -16.06 -41.22 20.03
N PRO A 104 -16.81 -42.35 19.97
CA PRO A 104 -16.30 -43.69 20.28
C PRO A 104 -15.01 -44.07 19.52
N ASP A 105 -14.91 -43.65 18.25
CA ASP A 105 -13.74 -43.92 17.39
C ASP A 105 -12.48 -43.14 17.79
N MET A 106 -12.59 -42.13 18.66
CA MET A 106 -11.47 -41.32 19.13
C MET A 106 -10.71 -41.99 20.28
N GLY A 107 -11.16 -43.17 20.74
CA GLY A 107 -10.47 -43.98 21.74
C GLY A 107 -10.29 -43.25 23.07
N ALA A 108 -9.06 -43.26 23.60
CA ALA A 108 -8.72 -42.66 24.89
C ALA A 108 -8.24 -41.20 24.80
N LEU A 109 -8.60 -40.47 23.74
CA LEU A 109 -8.31 -39.05 23.65
C LEU A 109 -9.05 -38.28 24.76
N PRO A 110 -8.43 -37.23 25.33
CA PRO A 110 -9.06 -36.43 26.38
C PRO A 110 -10.29 -35.71 25.82
N VAL A 111 -11.43 -35.91 26.48
CA VAL A 111 -12.68 -35.21 26.19
C VAL A 111 -12.67 -33.85 26.88
N SER A 112 -12.90 -32.79 26.10
CA SER A 112 -13.02 -31.42 26.61
C SER A 112 -14.47 -30.95 26.48
N LEU A 113 -15.02 -30.36 27.54
CA LEU A 113 -16.36 -29.77 27.53
C LEU A 113 -16.25 -28.26 27.44
N HIS A 114 -16.86 -27.67 26.42
CA HIS A 114 -16.96 -26.23 26.23
C HIS A 114 -18.39 -25.78 26.48
N VAL A 115 -18.62 -24.93 27.48
CA VAL A 115 -19.94 -24.35 27.77
C VAL A 115 -20.00 -22.95 27.17
N ILE A 116 -20.85 -22.78 26.16
CA ILE A 116 -20.97 -21.55 25.39
C ILE A 116 -22.33 -20.92 25.67
N LYS A 117 -22.32 -19.65 26.13
CA LYS A 117 -23.54 -18.87 26.27
C LYS A 117 -23.96 -18.32 24.91
N VAL A 118 -25.17 -18.64 24.47
CA VAL A 118 -25.82 -18.05 23.30
C VAL A 118 -26.76 -16.95 23.77
N VAL A 119 -26.73 -15.79 23.12
CA VAL A 119 -27.63 -14.66 23.37
C VAL A 119 -28.32 -14.26 22.07
N LYS A 120 -29.59 -13.85 22.14
CA LYS A 120 -30.35 -13.34 20.98
C LYS A 120 -30.00 -11.86 20.73
N GLU A 121 -28.72 -11.60 20.49
CA GLU A 121 -28.21 -10.27 20.16
C GLU A 121 -27.65 -10.26 18.73
N LYS A 122 -27.89 -9.19 17.99
CA LYS A 122 -27.38 -9.04 16.63
C LYS A 122 -25.89 -8.73 16.70
N ILE A 123 -25.07 -9.59 16.10
CA ILE A 123 -23.63 -9.38 15.99
C ILE A 123 -23.40 -8.20 15.05
N ARG A 124 -22.72 -7.15 15.51
CA ARG A 124 -22.32 -6.01 14.67
C ARG A 124 -21.41 -6.44 13.51
N GLY A 125 -20.42 -7.28 13.80
CA GLY A 125 -19.39 -7.65 12.82
C GLY A 125 -18.46 -6.49 12.45
N ALA A 126 -17.73 -6.71 11.36
CA ALA A 126 -16.87 -5.76 10.67
C ALA A 126 -16.93 -6.04 9.16
N ILE A 127 -16.50 -5.07 8.35
CA ILE A 127 -16.35 -5.26 6.90
C ILE A 127 -14.92 -5.76 6.62
N LYS A 128 -14.81 -6.79 5.79
CA LYS A 128 -13.54 -7.32 5.30
C LYS A 128 -13.39 -7.01 3.82
N THR A 129 -12.25 -6.40 3.47
CA THR A 129 -11.82 -6.15 2.10
C THR A 129 -11.12 -7.38 1.56
N VAL A 130 -11.61 -7.91 0.45
CA VAL A 130 -11.02 -9.05 -0.26
C VAL A 130 -10.57 -8.55 -1.63
N PHE A 131 -9.26 -8.64 -1.86
CA PHE A 131 -8.63 -8.25 -3.11
C PHE A 131 -8.49 -9.45 -4.05
N SER A 132 -8.42 -9.16 -5.34
CA SER A 132 -8.11 -10.17 -6.36
C SER A 132 -6.65 -10.62 -6.25
N ASP A 133 -6.36 -11.86 -6.65
CA ASP A 133 -4.97 -12.33 -6.78
C ASP A 133 -4.21 -11.56 -7.87
N ASN A 134 -4.93 -10.99 -8.85
CA ASN A 134 -4.36 -10.10 -9.84
C ASN A 134 -4.19 -8.69 -9.26
N VAL A 135 -2.93 -8.28 -9.05
CA VAL A 135 -2.56 -6.96 -8.54
C VAL A 135 -3.07 -5.79 -9.37
N PHE A 136 -3.33 -5.99 -10.67
CA PHE A 136 -3.85 -4.94 -11.56
C PHE A 136 -5.37 -4.88 -11.61
N ASP A 137 -6.06 -5.79 -10.91
CA ASP A 137 -7.52 -5.86 -10.94
C ASP A 137 -8.15 -4.64 -10.27
N GLU A 138 -9.06 -4.00 -11.00
CA GLU A 138 -9.84 -2.88 -10.51
C GLU A 138 -10.93 -3.35 -9.55
N LYS A 139 -11.34 -4.62 -9.64
CA LYS A 139 -12.37 -5.19 -8.78
C LYS A 139 -11.86 -5.40 -7.35
N MET A 140 -12.70 -5.03 -6.38
CA MET A 140 -12.57 -5.51 -5.00
C MET A 140 -13.90 -6.04 -4.50
N THR A 141 -13.86 -6.92 -3.51
CA THR A 141 -15.06 -7.39 -2.80
C THR A 141 -15.02 -6.92 -1.35
N LEU A 142 -16.14 -6.43 -0.86
CA LEU A 142 -16.36 -6.15 0.56
C LEU A 142 -17.33 -7.19 1.10
N ARG A 143 -16.97 -7.83 2.21
CA ARG A 143 -17.77 -8.89 2.84
C ARG A 143 -18.04 -8.56 4.31
N HIS A 144 -19.27 -8.80 4.76
CA HIS A 144 -19.58 -8.77 6.18
C HIS A 144 -18.94 -9.97 6.90
N SER A 145 -18.28 -9.73 8.03
CA SER A 145 -17.50 -10.77 8.74
C SER A 145 -18.31 -11.88 9.42
N ALA A 146 -19.64 -11.74 9.51
CA ALA A 146 -20.50 -12.67 10.25
C ALA A 146 -21.04 -13.76 9.33
N ASP A 147 -21.17 -14.97 9.86
CA ASP A 147 -21.62 -16.15 9.10
C ASP A 147 -23.14 -16.30 9.02
N PHE A 148 -23.89 -15.52 9.80
CA PHE A 148 -25.37 -15.46 9.79
C PHE A 148 -26.08 -16.82 9.92
N GLY A 149 -25.46 -17.76 10.61
CA GLY A 149 -26.03 -19.09 10.74
C GLY A 149 -26.09 -19.87 9.43
N ALA A 150 -25.22 -19.54 8.47
CA ALA A 150 -25.23 -20.02 7.09
C ALA A 150 -26.54 -19.72 6.34
N ASN A 151 -27.31 -18.71 6.79
CA ASN A 151 -28.54 -18.30 6.14
C ASN A 151 -28.60 -16.78 5.87
N PRO A 152 -27.66 -16.24 5.08
CA PRO A 152 -27.65 -14.81 4.73
C PRO A 152 -28.85 -14.42 3.85
N ASN A 153 -29.46 -15.38 3.15
CA ASN A 153 -30.57 -15.14 2.20
C ASN A 153 -31.87 -14.69 2.87
N ASP A 154 -32.01 -14.91 4.19
CA ASP A 154 -33.15 -14.39 4.96
C ASP A 154 -32.90 -13.00 5.54
N LEU A 155 -31.71 -12.43 5.28
CA LEU A 155 -31.31 -11.12 5.77
C LEU A 155 -31.27 -10.11 4.64
N ILE A 156 -31.63 -8.88 4.98
CA ILE A 156 -31.52 -7.71 4.12
C ILE A 156 -30.33 -6.88 4.61
N PHE A 157 -29.39 -6.62 3.70
CA PHE A 157 -28.20 -5.83 3.95
C PHE A 157 -28.33 -4.45 3.33
N GLN A 158 -27.94 -3.43 4.07
CA GLN A 158 -27.91 -2.06 3.59
C GLN A 158 -26.48 -1.53 3.64
N TRP A 159 -25.88 -1.39 2.45
CA TRP A 159 -24.53 -0.86 2.28
C TRP A 159 -24.60 0.64 1.99
N TRP A 160 -23.88 1.41 2.79
CA TRP A 160 -23.74 2.85 2.65
C TRP A 160 -22.29 3.19 2.37
N TYR A 161 -22.07 4.12 1.45
CA TYR A 161 -20.73 4.54 1.07
C TYR A 161 -20.66 6.04 0.80
N ARG A 162 -19.45 6.57 0.86
CA ARG A 162 -19.11 7.88 0.34
C ARG A 162 -17.64 7.89 -0.06
N GLU A 163 -17.28 8.87 -0.88
CA GLU A 163 -15.88 9.17 -1.17
C GLU A 163 -15.15 9.60 0.11
N GLU A 164 -13.91 9.13 0.29
CA GLU A 164 -13.04 9.66 1.34
C GLU A 164 -12.53 11.05 0.93
N ASP A 165 -13.15 12.08 1.49
CA ASP A 165 -12.87 13.49 1.21
C ASP A 165 -11.96 14.16 2.25
N GLY A 166 -11.39 13.39 3.19
CA GLY A 166 -10.55 13.91 4.27
C GLY A 166 -11.34 14.56 5.40
N THR A 167 -12.67 14.46 5.36
CA THR A 167 -13.54 14.91 6.46
C THR A 167 -14.17 13.70 7.12
N ASP A 168 -14.17 13.65 8.45
CA ASP A 168 -14.93 12.64 9.18
C ASP A 168 -16.41 13.04 9.20
N GLN A 169 -17.28 12.07 8.88
CA GLN A 169 -18.73 12.25 8.93
C GLN A 169 -19.35 11.26 9.93
N PRO A 170 -20.38 11.69 10.68
CA PRO A 170 -21.20 10.79 11.48
C PRO A 170 -21.81 9.65 10.66
N THR A 171 -22.30 8.62 11.35
CA THR A 171 -22.98 7.48 10.71
C THR A 171 -24.17 7.93 9.85
N PRO A 172 -24.58 7.10 8.86
CA PRO A 172 -25.69 7.42 7.96
C PRO A 172 -27.02 7.74 8.67
N GLU A 173 -27.22 7.21 9.87
CA GLU A 173 -28.40 7.51 10.69
C GLU A 173 -28.47 8.97 11.18
N ILE A 174 -27.32 9.59 11.45
CA ILE A 174 -27.26 10.97 11.96
C ILE A 174 -27.25 11.98 10.81
N LYS A 175 -26.52 11.68 9.72
CA LYS A 175 -26.40 12.54 8.54
C LYS A 175 -26.55 11.76 7.23
N PRO A 176 -27.77 11.32 6.87
CA PRO A 176 -27.99 10.51 5.67
C PRO A 176 -27.65 11.25 4.37
N ASP A 177 -27.67 12.58 4.36
CA ASP A 177 -27.34 13.43 3.19
C ASP A 177 -25.87 13.33 2.75
N LYS A 178 -24.99 12.81 3.61
CA LYS A 178 -23.56 12.63 3.34
C LYS A 178 -23.17 11.25 2.83
N TRP A 179 -24.13 10.33 2.76
CA TRP A 179 -23.89 8.95 2.39
C TRP A 179 -24.80 8.55 1.23
N LEU A 180 -24.28 7.70 0.35
CA LEU A 180 -25.02 7.09 -0.73
C LEU A 180 -25.30 5.63 -0.40
N ILE A 181 -26.46 5.14 -0.81
CA ILE A 181 -26.78 3.71 -0.71
C ILE A 181 -26.14 3.02 -1.92
N PHE A 182 -25.41 1.93 -1.66
CA PHE A 182 -24.87 1.11 -2.73
C PHE A 182 -26.03 0.39 -3.45
N PRO A 183 -26.15 0.52 -4.79
CA PRO A 183 -27.28 -0.05 -5.51
C PRO A 183 -27.22 -1.58 -5.47
N ASP A 184 -28.39 -2.22 -5.33
CA ASP A 184 -28.53 -3.67 -5.50
C ASP A 184 -28.61 -4.02 -7.00
N PRO A 185 -27.61 -4.73 -7.56
CA PRO A 185 -27.62 -5.11 -8.97
C PRO A 185 -28.78 -6.06 -9.33
N ASP A 186 -29.23 -6.86 -8.37
CA ASP A 186 -30.25 -7.90 -8.59
C ASP A 186 -31.68 -7.38 -8.34
N GLY A 187 -31.82 -6.16 -7.82
CA GLY A 187 -33.11 -5.52 -7.55
C GLY A 187 -33.94 -6.21 -6.46
N ASN A 188 -33.29 -6.91 -5.53
CA ASN A 188 -33.91 -7.65 -4.43
C ASN A 188 -33.84 -6.87 -3.11
N ASP A 189 -33.74 -5.55 -3.16
CA ASP A 189 -33.63 -4.65 -1.99
C ASP A 189 -32.55 -5.07 -0.98
N GLY A 190 -31.44 -5.67 -1.44
CA GLY A 190 -30.31 -6.09 -0.60
C GLY A 190 -30.51 -7.42 0.15
N VAL A 191 -31.51 -8.22 -0.22
CA VAL A 191 -31.69 -9.59 0.30
C VAL A 191 -30.48 -10.46 -0.06
N GLY A 192 -29.88 -11.13 0.92
CA GLY A 192 -28.73 -12.01 0.69
C GLY A 192 -27.42 -11.29 0.34
N MET A 193 -27.40 -9.95 0.34
CA MET A 193 -26.26 -9.12 -0.06
C MET A 193 -25.21 -9.01 1.06
N SER A 194 -24.77 -10.15 1.62
CA SER A 194 -23.73 -10.20 2.66
C SER A 194 -22.35 -9.79 2.16
N GLU A 195 -22.18 -9.76 0.84
CA GLU A 195 -21.00 -9.25 0.16
C GLU A 195 -21.38 -8.38 -1.04
N ILE A 196 -20.53 -7.41 -1.34
CA ILE A 196 -20.67 -6.53 -2.50
C ILE A 196 -19.36 -6.48 -3.26
N SER A 197 -19.45 -6.37 -4.57
CA SER A 197 -18.29 -6.19 -5.44
C SER A 197 -18.31 -4.77 -6.00
N ILE A 198 -17.22 -4.02 -5.78
CA ILE A 198 -17.01 -2.77 -6.48
C ILE A 198 -16.33 -3.12 -7.80
N ALA A 199 -17.06 -2.97 -8.91
CA ALA A 199 -16.61 -3.29 -10.26
C ALA A 199 -17.23 -2.33 -11.28
N GLY A 200 -16.56 -2.13 -12.42
CA GLY A 200 -17.02 -1.24 -13.49
C GLY A 200 -15.88 -0.40 -14.07
N ALA A 201 -16.21 0.57 -14.92
CA ALA A 201 -15.27 1.58 -15.40
C ALA A 201 -15.77 2.94 -14.91
N GLY A 202 -15.14 3.49 -13.88
CA GLY A 202 -15.55 4.79 -13.34
C GLY A 202 -14.61 5.32 -12.28
N ALA A 203 -14.59 6.65 -12.13
CA ALA A 203 -13.73 7.35 -11.18
C ALA A 203 -13.88 6.84 -9.74
N VAL A 204 -15.05 6.30 -9.36
CA VAL A 204 -15.31 5.70 -8.05
C VAL A 204 -14.32 4.58 -7.70
N LEU A 205 -13.81 3.83 -8.69
CA LEU A 205 -12.82 2.77 -8.46
C LEU A 205 -11.39 3.31 -8.24
N LEU A 206 -11.09 4.50 -8.75
CA LEU A 206 -9.79 5.15 -8.54
C LEU A 206 -9.66 5.66 -7.11
N VAL A 207 -10.78 6.06 -6.52
CA VAL A 207 -10.82 6.77 -5.25
C VAL A 207 -11.01 5.81 -4.08
N ASP A 208 -10.41 6.17 -2.96
CA ASP A 208 -10.73 5.60 -1.67
C ASP A 208 -12.18 5.89 -1.29
N ASN A 209 -12.93 4.84 -0.98
CA ASN A 209 -14.29 4.97 -0.48
C ASN A 209 -14.37 4.44 0.95
N VAL A 210 -15.26 5.01 1.74
CA VAL A 210 -15.51 4.52 3.10
C VAL A 210 -16.91 3.93 3.18
N PHE A 211 -17.03 2.77 3.83
CA PHE A 211 -18.25 1.96 3.85
C PHE A 211 -18.76 1.69 5.26
N TYR A 212 -20.08 1.65 5.36
CA TYR A 212 -20.82 1.06 6.46
C TYR A 212 -21.81 0.02 5.93
N VAL A 213 -22.08 -0.98 6.75
CA VAL A 213 -23.14 -1.95 6.48
C VAL A 213 -23.92 -2.23 7.76
N ARG A 214 -25.21 -2.47 7.62
CA ARG A 214 -26.07 -3.03 8.66
C ARG A 214 -27.01 -4.03 8.03
N TYR A 215 -27.57 -4.92 8.84
CA TYR A 215 -28.51 -5.93 8.37
C TYR A 215 -29.73 -6.06 9.28
N ARG A 216 -30.80 -6.62 8.75
CA ARG A 216 -32.00 -7.05 9.48
C ARG A 216 -32.56 -8.32 8.87
N HIS A 217 -33.44 -9.02 9.58
CA HIS A 217 -34.22 -10.10 8.97
C HIS A 217 -35.26 -9.51 8.01
N LYS A 218 -35.53 -10.21 6.89
CA LYS A 218 -36.47 -9.76 5.85
C LYS A 218 -37.86 -9.43 6.40
N ASP A 219 -38.32 -10.22 7.37
CA ASP A 219 -39.64 -10.09 8.00
C ASP A 219 -39.69 -9.09 9.17
N SER A 220 -38.55 -8.49 9.55
CA SER A 220 -38.55 -7.43 10.57
C SER A 220 -39.02 -6.10 9.99
N ASN A 221 -39.68 -5.27 10.81
CA ASN A 221 -40.16 -3.95 10.39
C ASN A 221 -38.99 -3.02 10.03
N PRO A 222 -38.86 -2.54 8.77
CA PRO A 222 -37.77 -1.67 8.35
C PRO A 222 -37.74 -0.32 9.08
N ASP A 223 -38.89 0.18 9.54
CA ASP A 223 -39.03 1.48 10.21
C ASP A 223 -38.65 1.44 11.70
N ASP A 224 -38.51 0.25 12.28
CA ASP A 224 -38.04 0.10 13.66
C ASP A 224 -36.50 0.06 13.70
N THR A 225 -35.88 1.05 14.32
CA THR A 225 -34.42 1.12 14.49
C THR A 225 -33.86 -0.11 15.22
N ASN A 226 -34.62 -0.73 16.13
CA ASN A 226 -34.16 -1.92 16.86
C ASN A 226 -34.17 -3.19 15.99
N SER A 227 -34.86 -3.18 14.85
CA SER A 227 -34.84 -4.27 13.89
C SER A 227 -33.47 -4.43 13.21
N TRP A 228 -32.72 -3.33 13.09
CA TRP A 228 -31.42 -3.29 12.45
C TRP A 228 -30.30 -3.71 13.41
N SER A 229 -29.24 -4.26 12.85
CA SER A 229 -27.96 -4.39 13.55
C SER A 229 -27.34 -3.02 13.78
N GLN A 230 -26.40 -2.94 14.72
CA GLN A 230 -25.46 -1.83 14.78
C GLN A 230 -24.65 -1.72 13.47
N TRP A 231 -24.07 -0.55 13.24
CA TRP A 231 -23.23 -0.29 12.06
C TRP A 231 -21.93 -1.09 12.11
N ALA A 232 -21.74 -1.97 11.13
CA ALA A 232 -20.47 -2.62 10.86
C ALA A 232 -19.62 -1.73 9.96
N GLY A 233 -18.35 -1.60 10.32
CA GLY A 233 -17.34 -0.82 9.59
C GLY A 233 -15.96 -1.42 9.84
N ALA A 234 -14.99 -0.56 10.14
CA ALA A 234 -13.64 -0.98 10.47
C ALA A 234 -13.56 -1.75 11.80
N ALA A 235 -12.56 -2.61 11.92
CA ALA A 235 -12.35 -3.47 13.08
C ALA A 235 -12.07 -2.69 14.38
N ASN A 236 -11.55 -1.46 14.28
CA ASN A 236 -11.33 -0.55 15.41
C ASN A 236 -12.58 0.21 15.86
N SER A 237 -13.76 -0.08 15.31
CA SER A 237 -15.03 0.47 15.77
C SER A 237 -15.33 0.06 17.21
N ARG A 238 -15.68 1.03 18.06
CA ARG A 238 -16.08 0.80 19.47
C ARG A 238 -17.60 0.85 19.60
N PRO A 239 -18.19 0.25 20.65
CA PRO A 239 -19.56 0.59 21.04
C PRO A 239 -19.61 2.11 21.22
N GLU A 240 -20.62 2.79 20.64
CA GLU A 240 -20.82 4.26 20.60
C GLU A 240 -20.10 5.02 19.47
N VAL A 241 -18.90 4.63 19.06
CA VAL A 241 -18.16 5.29 17.97
C VAL A 241 -17.82 4.29 16.89
N TYR A 242 -18.62 4.32 15.82
CA TYR A 242 -18.40 3.54 14.63
C TYR A 242 -17.41 4.24 13.71
N ILE A 243 -16.50 3.47 13.12
CA ILE A 243 -15.52 3.94 12.14
C ILE A 243 -15.82 3.19 10.84
N PRO A 244 -15.93 3.87 9.69
CA PRO A 244 -16.25 3.18 8.45
C PRO A 244 -15.05 2.37 7.97
N GLN A 245 -15.30 1.29 7.23
CA GLN A 245 -14.22 0.52 6.61
C GLN A 245 -13.73 1.23 5.35
N LEU A 246 -12.41 1.35 5.21
CA LEU A 246 -11.77 1.87 4.01
C LEU A 246 -11.76 0.79 2.92
N ALA A 247 -12.30 1.14 1.77
CA ALA A 247 -12.15 0.46 0.50
C ALA A 247 -11.13 1.26 -0.34
N GLU A 248 -9.87 0.82 -0.31
CA GLU A 248 -8.75 1.50 -0.95
C GLU A 248 -8.93 1.59 -2.47
N GLY A 249 -8.71 2.75 -3.06
CA GLY A 249 -8.79 3.00 -4.48
C GLY A 249 -7.77 2.20 -5.28
N TRP A 250 -8.08 1.96 -6.56
CA TRP A 250 -7.29 1.09 -7.43
C TRP A 250 -5.82 1.50 -7.47
N VAL A 251 -5.52 2.80 -7.62
CA VAL A 251 -4.14 3.29 -7.70
C VAL A 251 -3.34 2.90 -6.45
N LYS A 252 -3.89 3.11 -5.25
CA LYS A 252 -3.24 2.73 -4.00
C LYS A 252 -3.02 1.22 -3.93
N ARG A 253 -4.03 0.42 -4.27
CA ARG A 253 -3.92 -1.05 -4.25
C ARG A 253 -2.87 -1.58 -5.21
N VAL A 254 -2.84 -1.09 -6.45
CA VAL A 254 -1.82 -1.51 -7.42
C VAL A 254 -0.44 -1.14 -6.90
N LEU A 255 -0.21 0.12 -6.53
CA LEU A 255 1.10 0.60 -6.07
C LEU A 255 1.60 -0.12 -4.81
N ASN A 256 0.68 -0.50 -3.91
CA ASN A 256 1.00 -1.34 -2.76
C ASN A 256 1.33 -2.78 -3.18
N GLY A 257 0.62 -3.35 -4.16
CA GLY A 257 0.89 -4.70 -4.66
C GLY A 257 2.19 -4.84 -5.46
N ILE A 258 2.63 -3.79 -6.17
CA ILE A 258 3.89 -3.76 -6.94
C ILE A 258 4.99 -2.94 -6.24
N ASN A 259 4.99 -2.91 -4.91
CA ASN A 259 5.95 -2.14 -4.13
C ASN A 259 7.41 -2.65 -4.31
N PRO A 260 8.44 -1.81 -4.03
CA PRO A 260 9.85 -2.19 -4.21
C PRO A 260 10.44 -3.05 -3.08
N PHE A 261 9.67 -3.41 -2.07
CA PHE A 261 10.16 -4.06 -0.85
C PHE A 261 9.74 -5.53 -0.76
N GLU A 262 8.59 -5.86 -1.33
CA GLU A 262 8.00 -7.19 -1.32
C GLU A 262 8.19 -7.85 -2.69
N ALA A 263 8.16 -9.17 -2.69
CA ALA A 263 8.10 -9.91 -3.95
C ALA A 263 6.78 -9.59 -4.64
N ARG A 264 6.85 -9.15 -5.91
CA ARG A 264 5.67 -8.83 -6.74
C ARG A 264 4.80 -10.06 -7.04
N ILE A 265 5.28 -11.25 -6.68
CA ILE A 265 4.62 -12.54 -6.93
C ILE A 265 4.65 -13.35 -5.66
N ASN A 266 3.48 -13.84 -5.29
CA ASN A 266 3.20 -14.64 -4.11
C ASN A 266 2.97 -16.14 -4.44
N ASN A 267 2.85 -16.51 -5.72
CA ASN A 267 2.68 -17.90 -6.15
C ASN A 267 4.02 -18.60 -6.46
N PHE A 268 4.49 -19.38 -5.49
CA PHE A 268 5.74 -20.14 -5.60
C PHE A 268 5.57 -21.57 -6.16
N TYR A 269 4.34 -22.06 -6.34
CA TYR A 269 4.11 -23.46 -6.74
C TYR A 269 4.41 -23.74 -8.22
N ASN A 270 4.22 -22.73 -9.09
CA ASN A 270 4.40 -22.86 -10.54
C ASN A 270 5.54 -21.97 -11.09
N SER A 271 6.36 -21.39 -10.22
CA SER A 271 7.36 -20.40 -10.65
C SER A 271 8.77 -20.87 -10.30
N SER A 272 9.60 -21.07 -11.32
CA SER A 272 10.87 -21.79 -11.22
C SER A 272 12.02 -21.00 -10.58
N ASN A 273 11.91 -19.68 -10.39
CA ASN A 273 12.92 -18.83 -9.74
C ASN A 273 12.29 -17.51 -9.24
N PRO A 274 12.05 -17.31 -7.93
CA PRO A 274 11.57 -16.00 -7.43
C PRO A 274 12.60 -14.89 -7.71
N ALA A 275 12.17 -13.64 -7.87
CA ALA A 275 13.08 -12.51 -8.00
C ALA A 275 14.08 -12.46 -6.82
N THR A 276 15.38 -12.59 -7.10
CA THR A 276 16.46 -12.62 -6.10
C THR A 276 17.17 -11.28 -5.91
N PHE A 277 16.78 -10.26 -6.69
CA PHE A 277 17.43 -8.95 -6.65
C PHE A 277 16.83 -8.05 -5.57
N VAL A 278 17.69 -7.46 -4.75
CA VAL A 278 17.31 -6.59 -3.61
C VAL A 278 17.57 -5.09 -3.92
N SER A 279 18.29 -4.78 -5.00
CA SER A 279 18.66 -3.39 -5.35
C SER A 279 17.46 -2.57 -5.82
N MET A 280 17.16 -1.46 -5.13
CA MET A 280 16.11 -0.52 -5.54
C MET A 280 16.40 0.14 -6.91
N ILE A 281 17.67 0.30 -7.28
CA ILE A 281 18.08 0.87 -8.58
C ILE A 281 17.69 -0.07 -9.72
N ARG A 282 18.02 -1.37 -9.56
CA ARG A 282 17.61 -2.42 -10.49
C ARG A 282 16.09 -2.51 -10.58
N GLN A 283 15.39 -2.45 -9.44
CA GLN A 283 13.93 -2.51 -9.40
C GLN A 283 13.25 -1.31 -10.08
N ALA A 284 13.82 -0.10 -9.95
CA ALA A 284 13.28 1.10 -10.59
C ALA A 284 13.20 0.94 -12.12
N GLY A 285 14.16 0.23 -12.71
CA GLY A 285 14.18 -0.11 -14.13
C GLY A 285 14.48 1.07 -15.04
N PRO A 286 14.26 0.92 -16.37
CA PRO A 286 14.51 1.98 -17.34
C PRO A 286 13.52 3.14 -17.18
N ARG A 287 13.73 4.22 -17.95
CA ARG A 287 12.76 5.31 -18.04
C ARG A 287 11.47 4.82 -18.71
N TYR A 288 10.39 5.54 -18.50
CA TYR A 288 9.14 5.30 -19.22
C TYR A 288 9.29 5.60 -20.71
N GLU A 289 9.22 4.56 -21.54
CA GLU A 289 9.26 4.64 -23.02
C GLU A 289 7.89 4.42 -23.67
N GLY A 290 6.91 3.96 -22.91
CA GLY A 290 5.58 3.64 -23.42
C GLY A 290 4.74 2.87 -22.41
N PRO A 291 3.42 2.74 -22.69
CA PRO A 291 2.51 2.04 -21.80
C PRO A 291 2.87 0.55 -21.75
N VAL A 292 2.92 0.01 -20.53
CA VAL A 292 3.12 -1.42 -20.31
C VAL A 292 1.78 -2.13 -20.18
N ALA A 293 1.68 -3.36 -20.70
CA ALA A 293 0.48 -4.16 -20.54
C ALA A 293 0.28 -4.61 -19.08
N PHE A 294 -0.90 -4.38 -18.51
CA PHE A 294 -1.28 -4.91 -17.20
C PHE A 294 -1.56 -6.40 -17.26
N ASN A 295 -0.50 -7.19 -17.28
CA ASN A 295 -0.54 -8.64 -17.23
C ASN A 295 0.02 -9.11 -15.89
N PRO A 296 -0.76 -9.82 -15.04
CA PRO A 296 -0.26 -10.37 -13.77
C PRO A 296 0.73 -11.53 -13.96
N ALA A 297 0.97 -12.00 -15.18
CA ALA A 297 1.91 -13.06 -15.44
C ALA A 297 3.33 -12.66 -15.01
N LYS A 298 4.02 -13.64 -14.41
CA LYS A 298 5.32 -13.46 -13.78
C LYS A 298 6.36 -12.84 -14.70
N ASP A 299 6.46 -13.42 -15.89
CA ASP A 299 7.38 -13.05 -16.95
C ASP A 299 7.14 -11.62 -17.47
N VAL A 300 5.97 -11.04 -17.22
CA VAL A 300 5.71 -9.64 -17.58
C VAL A 300 6.01 -8.71 -16.40
N VAL A 301 5.54 -9.03 -15.19
CA VAL A 301 5.67 -8.13 -14.03
C VAL A 301 7.10 -8.02 -13.51
N GLU A 302 7.88 -9.10 -13.54
CA GLU A 302 9.28 -9.08 -13.06
C GLU A 302 10.25 -8.48 -14.09
N ASN A 303 9.93 -8.54 -15.38
CA ASN A 303 10.79 -8.04 -16.45
C ASN A 303 10.62 -6.54 -16.74
N VAL A 304 9.67 -5.87 -16.09
CA VAL A 304 9.37 -4.44 -16.30
C VAL A 304 9.84 -3.61 -15.10
N GLY A 305 10.35 -2.41 -15.38
CA GLY A 305 10.73 -1.44 -14.36
C GLY A 305 9.56 -0.85 -13.57
N LEU A 306 9.78 -0.54 -12.28
CA LEU A 306 8.75 0.13 -11.47
C LEU A 306 8.41 1.53 -12.01
N ILE A 307 9.38 2.26 -12.56
CA ILE A 307 9.11 3.57 -13.16
C ILE A 307 8.14 3.44 -14.33
N GLU A 308 8.31 2.42 -15.18
CA GLU A 308 7.43 2.18 -16.32
C GLU A 308 6.01 1.77 -15.88
N LEU A 309 5.91 0.86 -14.91
CA LEU A 309 4.62 0.42 -14.35
C LEU A 309 3.89 1.58 -13.68
N TYR A 310 4.56 2.32 -12.81
CA TYR A 310 3.94 3.40 -12.03
C TYR A 310 3.51 4.53 -12.95
N GLN A 311 4.29 4.86 -13.98
CA GLN A 311 3.90 5.85 -14.99
C GLN A 311 2.71 5.37 -15.83
N THR A 312 2.63 4.07 -16.13
CA THR A 312 1.47 3.48 -16.82
C THR A 312 0.22 3.57 -15.95
N VAL A 313 0.32 3.26 -14.65
CA VAL A 313 -0.78 3.42 -13.68
C VAL A 313 -1.22 4.88 -13.56
N LEU A 314 -0.26 5.81 -13.46
CA LEU A 314 -0.54 7.24 -13.42
C LEU A 314 -1.28 7.72 -14.68
N ASN A 315 -0.82 7.31 -15.86
CA ASN A 315 -1.46 7.69 -17.13
C ASN A 315 -2.88 7.13 -17.21
N ARG A 316 -3.09 5.84 -16.88
CA ARG A 316 -4.44 5.26 -16.83
C ARG A 316 -5.34 5.96 -15.84
N ALA A 317 -4.84 6.30 -14.65
CA ALA A 317 -5.62 7.02 -13.64
C ALA A 317 -6.07 8.40 -14.15
N LYS A 318 -5.19 9.13 -14.86
CA LYS A 318 -5.54 10.41 -15.50
C LYS A 318 -6.57 10.24 -16.62
N ASP A 319 -6.43 9.20 -17.45
CA ASP A 319 -7.34 8.88 -18.55
C ASP A 319 -8.74 8.49 -18.06
N LEU A 320 -8.85 7.95 -16.85
CA LEU A 320 -10.11 7.61 -16.18
C LEU A 320 -10.68 8.75 -15.32
N SER A 321 -10.06 9.94 -15.32
CA SER A 321 -10.48 11.06 -14.47
C SER A 321 -10.36 12.43 -15.15
N ILE A 322 -9.20 13.09 -15.05
CA ILE A 322 -8.99 14.48 -15.45
C ILE A 322 -8.84 14.67 -16.96
N ASN A 323 -8.46 13.62 -17.70
CA ASN A 323 -8.33 13.65 -19.16
C ASN A 323 -9.63 13.24 -19.90
N LEU A 324 -10.71 12.94 -19.17
CA LEU A 324 -12.00 12.60 -19.79
C LEU A 324 -12.61 13.79 -20.54
N GLU A 325 -13.48 13.52 -21.53
CA GLU A 325 -14.24 14.58 -22.21
C GLU A 325 -15.11 15.41 -21.24
N GLN A 326 -15.57 14.76 -20.17
CA GLN A 326 -16.19 15.39 -19.01
C GLN A 326 -15.30 15.08 -17.81
N PRO A 327 -14.31 15.95 -17.50
CA PRO A 327 -13.37 15.70 -16.43
C PRO A 327 -14.06 15.52 -15.09
N VAL A 328 -13.60 14.54 -14.32
CA VAL A 328 -14.02 14.34 -12.93
C VAL A 328 -12.80 14.56 -12.03
N CYS A 329 -12.88 15.57 -11.17
CA CYS A 329 -11.79 15.94 -10.28
C CYS A 329 -12.33 16.20 -8.87
N THR A 330 -12.52 15.13 -8.12
CA THR A 330 -12.83 15.19 -6.69
C THR A 330 -11.54 15.10 -5.88
N SER A 331 -11.63 15.47 -4.60
CA SER A 331 -10.47 15.50 -3.70
C SER A 331 -9.79 14.13 -3.53
N GLY A 332 -10.55 13.03 -3.60
CA GLY A 332 -9.97 11.70 -3.53
C GLY A 332 -9.29 11.27 -4.83
N ILE A 333 -9.77 11.74 -6.00
CA ILE A 333 -9.10 11.50 -7.30
C ILE A 333 -7.75 12.20 -7.33
N THR A 334 -7.70 13.47 -6.91
CA THR A 334 -6.46 14.24 -6.93
C THR A 334 -5.42 13.62 -6.02
N ASN A 335 -5.82 13.11 -4.85
CA ASN A 335 -4.95 12.35 -3.96
C ASN A 335 -4.42 11.05 -4.58
N ALA A 336 -5.28 10.25 -5.24
CA ALA A 336 -4.84 9.00 -5.87
C ALA A 336 -3.78 9.24 -6.95
N ILE A 337 -3.98 10.27 -7.79
CA ILE A 337 -3.03 10.65 -8.85
C ILE A 337 -1.75 11.25 -8.25
N LEU A 338 -1.88 12.05 -7.18
CA LEU A 338 -0.75 12.62 -6.45
C LEU A 338 0.13 11.54 -5.82
N LEU A 339 -0.46 10.50 -5.23
CA LEU A 339 0.26 9.36 -4.66
C LEU A 339 1.16 8.69 -5.71
N ALA A 340 0.60 8.39 -6.89
CA ALA A 340 1.37 7.81 -7.99
C ALA A 340 2.52 8.73 -8.44
N ALA A 341 2.25 10.03 -8.60
CA ALA A 341 3.26 11.03 -8.94
C ALA A 341 4.38 11.12 -7.89
N THR A 342 4.03 11.07 -6.60
CA THR A 342 4.99 11.08 -5.51
C THR A 342 5.92 9.88 -5.56
N LEU A 343 5.39 8.67 -5.79
CA LEU A 343 6.22 7.48 -5.83
C LEU A 343 7.16 7.47 -7.05
N ILE A 344 6.69 7.89 -8.23
CA ILE A 344 7.56 8.06 -9.41
C ILE A 344 8.67 9.06 -9.11
N SER A 345 8.32 10.20 -8.52
CA SER A 345 9.30 11.21 -8.13
C SER A 345 10.32 10.70 -7.12
N ASN A 346 9.93 9.80 -6.21
CA ASN A 346 10.84 9.18 -5.25
C ASN A 346 11.86 8.26 -5.94
N PHE A 347 11.48 7.50 -6.98
CA PHE A 347 12.43 6.72 -7.76
C PHE A 347 13.45 7.60 -8.47
N TYR A 348 13.01 8.70 -9.09
CA TYR A 348 13.96 9.64 -9.70
C TYR A 348 14.85 10.34 -8.67
N ASN A 349 14.34 10.63 -7.47
CA ASN A 349 15.15 11.17 -6.39
C ASN A 349 16.21 10.17 -5.91
N LEU A 350 15.86 8.89 -5.76
CA LEU A 350 16.80 7.81 -5.45
C LEU A 350 17.94 7.77 -6.47
N LEU A 351 17.60 7.72 -7.76
CA LEU A 351 18.60 7.67 -8.84
C LEU A 351 19.45 8.95 -8.89
N GLY A 352 18.85 10.12 -8.65
CA GLY A 352 19.59 11.38 -8.59
C GLY A 352 20.53 11.47 -7.39
N ASN A 353 20.15 10.92 -6.23
CA ASN A 353 21.01 10.86 -5.06
C ASN A 353 22.18 9.91 -5.26
N GLU A 354 21.96 8.78 -5.94
CA GLU A 354 23.04 7.85 -6.27
C GLU A 354 24.05 8.50 -7.23
N ALA A 355 23.58 9.05 -8.36
CA ALA A 355 24.42 9.79 -9.31
C ALA A 355 25.16 10.97 -8.65
N TYR A 356 24.54 11.64 -7.68
CA TYR A 356 25.18 12.72 -6.94
C TYR A 356 26.26 12.23 -5.98
N ASN A 357 26.02 11.10 -5.30
CA ASN A 357 27.00 10.52 -4.39
C ASN A 357 28.23 10.03 -5.18
N ASP A 358 28.02 9.45 -6.35
CA ASP A 358 29.11 9.06 -7.25
C ASP A 358 29.95 10.27 -7.69
N ALA A 359 29.29 11.40 -7.96
CA ALA A 359 30.00 12.64 -8.29
C ALA A 359 30.85 13.19 -7.12
N LEU A 360 30.43 12.95 -5.87
CA LEU A 360 31.16 13.41 -4.69
C LEU A 360 32.43 12.62 -4.42
N ASP A 361 32.44 11.34 -4.78
CA ASP A 361 33.60 10.46 -4.63
C ASP A 361 33.85 9.66 -5.93
N PRO A 362 34.40 10.31 -6.97
CA PRO A 362 34.71 9.62 -8.23
C PRO A 362 35.99 8.77 -8.12
N THR A 363 36.55 8.59 -6.92
CA THR A 363 37.80 7.87 -6.72
C THR A 363 37.58 6.39 -6.46
N ILE A 364 38.43 5.56 -7.05
CA ILE A 364 38.33 4.11 -6.90
C ILE A 364 38.84 3.72 -5.51
N GLY A 365 38.06 2.91 -4.77
CA GLY A 365 38.37 2.43 -3.42
C GLY A 365 39.53 1.44 -3.32
N PHE A 366 40.68 1.70 -3.95
CA PHE A 366 41.89 0.91 -3.75
C PHE A 366 42.63 1.36 -2.48
N GLY A 367 42.77 0.45 -1.52
CA GLY A 367 43.78 0.63 -0.49
C GLY A 367 45.18 0.52 -1.09
N SER A 368 46.15 1.30 -0.60
CA SER A 368 47.58 1.22 -0.95
C SER A 368 48.24 -0.15 -0.65
N LYS A 369 47.45 -1.12 -0.19
CA LYS A 369 47.82 -2.51 0.09
C LYS A 369 47.40 -3.49 -1.02
N SER A 370 46.71 -3.05 -2.08
CA SER A 370 46.41 -3.93 -3.22
C SER A 370 47.68 -4.16 -4.05
N VAL A 371 48.02 -5.43 -4.28
CA VAL A 371 49.31 -5.85 -4.85
C VAL A 371 49.41 -5.53 -6.36
N GLU A 372 48.27 -5.43 -7.05
CA GLU A 372 48.21 -5.28 -8.51
C GLU A 372 47.90 -3.85 -8.99
N TYR A 373 47.23 -3.01 -8.20
CA TYR A 373 46.76 -1.67 -8.64
C TYR A 373 47.13 -0.51 -7.69
N GLY A 374 47.80 -0.78 -6.57
CA GLY A 374 48.14 0.23 -5.56
C GLY A 374 48.98 1.42 -6.07
N SER A 375 49.74 1.24 -7.16
CA SER A 375 50.54 2.31 -7.80
C SER A 375 49.80 3.11 -8.88
N LEU A 376 48.67 2.59 -9.40
CA LEU A 376 47.85 3.21 -10.45
C LEU A 376 46.54 3.84 -9.90
N ALA A 377 46.27 3.61 -8.61
CA ALA A 377 45.09 4.12 -7.91
C ALA A 377 44.82 5.64 -8.06
N PRO A 378 45.81 6.55 -8.18
CA PRO A 378 45.53 7.97 -8.39
C PRO A 378 45.37 8.39 -9.86
N THR A 379 45.60 7.50 -10.84
CA THR A 379 45.56 7.85 -12.28
C THR A 379 44.42 7.21 -13.06
N ILE A 380 43.83 6.11 -12.56
CA ILE A 380 42.71 5.43 -13.20
C ILE A 380 41.41 5.87 -12.51
N PHE A 381 40.36 6.09 -13.29
CA PHE A 381 39.02 6.41 -12.79
C PHE A 381 37.93 5.69 -13.59
N THR A 382 36.72 5.66 -13.03
CA THR A 382 35.59 4.82 -13.44
C THR A 382 35.15 5.02 -14.88
N PHE A 383 35.16 6.25 -15.40
CA PHE A 383 34.75 6.58 -16.77
C PHE A 383 35.88 7.10 -17.68
N MET A 384 37.14 6.76 -17.41
CA MET A 384 38.37 7.27 -18.09
C MET A 384 38.45 7.14 -19.62
N ASN A 385 37.65 6.27 -20.22
CA ASN A 385 37.59 6.11 -21.67
C ASN A 385 36.37 6.80 -22.30
N GLN A 386 35.44 7.29 -21.47
CA GLN A 386 34.29 8.09 -21.90
C GLN A 386 34.52 9.59 -21.62
N THR A 387 35.37 9.92 -20.64
CA THR A 387 35.81 11.30 -20.35
C THR A 387 37.32 11.39 -20.16
N PRO A 388 37.95 12.54 -20.50
CA PRO A 388 39.40 12.65 -20.47
C PRO A 388 39.98 12.92 -19.08
N THR A 389 39.21 13.45 -18.13
CA THR A 389 39.69 13.75 -16.78
C THR A 389 38.66 13.38 -15.70
N LEU A 390 39.13 13.22 -14.47
CA LEU A 390 38.27 12.98 -13.29
C LEU A 390 37.27 14.13 -13.05
N LEU A 391 37.67 15.37 -13.37
CA LEU A 391 36.79 16.53 -13.27
C LEU A 391 35.67 16.49 -14.31
N ASP A 392 35.97 16.01 -15.52
CA ASP A 392 34.95 15.78 -16.56
C ASP A 392 33.98 14.67 -16.17
N GLU A 393 34.47 13.62 -15.51
CA GLU A 393 33.60 12.60 -14.91
C GLU A 393 32.67 13.20 -13.86
N GLU A 394 33.19 13.92 -12.86
CA GLU A 394 32.38 14.59 -11.82
C GLU A 394 31.32 15.48 -12.45
N PHE A 395 31.70 16.32 -13.42
CA PHE A 395 30.76 17.22 -14.08
C PHE A 395 29.67 16.47 -14.86
N THR A 396 30.04 15.38 -15.53
CA THR A 396 29.11 14.54 -16.29
C THR A 396 28.19 13.74 -15.37
N LEU A 397 28.66 13.27 -14.22
CA LEU A 397 27.81 12.64 -13.20
C LEU A 397 26.78 13.62 -12.64
N LEU A 398 27.13 14.91 -12.52
CA LEU A 398 26.21 15.96 -12.06
C LEU A 398 25.19 16.41 -13.12
N CYS A 399 25.65 16.67 -14.34
CA CYS A 399 24.86 17.38 -15.37
C CYS A 399 24.46 16.51 -16.58
N GLY A 400 25.00 15.29 -16.67
CA GLY A 400 24.91 14.46 -17.87
C GLY A 400 25.97 14.83 -18.92
N ARG A 401 26.11 13.95 -19.91
CA ARG A 401 26.96 14.08 -21.09
C ARG A 401 26.42 15.19 -22.01
N SER A 402 27.34 15.86 -22.68
CA SER A 402 27.01 16.85 -23.71
C SER A 402 26.46 16.22 -25.00
N GLU A 403 26.85 14.97 -25.26
CA GLU A 403 26.42 14.22 -26.44
C GLU A 403 24.99 13.71 -26.28
N LYS A 404 24.24 13.67 -27.38
CA LYS A 404 22.91 13.05 -27.39
C LYS A 404 23.09 11.54 -27.30
N GLY A 405 22.68 10.94 -26.18
CA GLY A 405 22.58 9.49 -26.09
C GLY A 405 21.23 8.95 -26.56
N ALA A 406 21.12 7.63 -26.55
CA ALA A 406 19.92 6.88 -26.87
C ALA A 406 19.40 6.13 -25.65
N SER A 407 18.17 5.64 -25.74
CA SER A 407 17.61 4.73 -24.74
C SER A 407 18.55 3.53 -24.54
N PRO A 408 18.77 3.07 -23.29
CA PRO A 408 18.11 3.50 -22.05
C PRO A 408 18.88 4.57 -21.24
N ALA A 409 20.10 4.93 -21.65
CA ALA A 409 20.96 5.82 -20.87
C ALA A 409 20.71 7.32 -21.12
N TYR A 410 20.30 7.71 -22.33
CA TYR A 410 20.10 9.12 -22.71
C TYR A 410 21.36 9.96 -22.43
N ASN A 411 21.25 11.08 -21.70
CA ASN A 411 22.37 11.96 -21.40
C ASN A 411 23.29 11.41 -20.29
N ARG A 412 23.21 10.14 -19.93
CA ARG A 412 24.02 9.54 -18.86
C ARG A 412 25.23 8.80 -19.41
N PHE A 413 26.16 8.47 -18.51
CA PHE A 413 27.21 7.53 -18.84
C PHE A 413 26.64 6.15 -19.16
N LEU A 414 27.22 5.54 -20.20
CA LEU A 414 26.98 4.14 -20.51
C LEU A 414 27.85 3.28 -19.60
N TRP A 415 27.48 2.02 -19.42
CA TRP A 415 28.29 1.02 -18.73
C TRP A 415 29.67 0.93 -19.40
N ASN A 416 30.75 1.15 -18.65
CA ASN A 416 32.07 1.44 -19.22
C ASN A 416 32.84 0.17 -19.64
N PHE A 417 32.31 -0.59 -20.60
CA PHE A 417 33.00 -1.74 -21.21
C PHE A 417 33.71 -1.35 -22.51
N THR A 418 34.66 -0.41 -22.37
CA THR A 418 35.38 0.23 -23.48
C THR A 418 36.66 -0.50 -23.89
N LYS A 419 36.95 -1.67 -23.31
CA LYS A 419 38.12 -2.53 -23.59
C LYS A 419 39.47 -1.88 -23.28
N SER A 420 39.51 -1.07 -22.23
CA SER A 420 40.70 -0.32 -21.77
C SER A 420 40.66 -0.16 -20.25
N GLU A 421 41.63 0.57 -19.66
CA GLU A 421 41.88 0.64 -18.21
C GLU A 421 40.65 1.04 -17.36
N GLY A 422 39.81 1.95 -17.88
CA GLY A 422 38.57 2.37 -17.22
C GLY A 422 37.52 1.26 -17.05
N GLU A 423 37.57 0.18 -17.82
CA GLU A 423 36.63 -0.94 -17.70
C GLU A 423 36.82 -1.71 -16.39
N VAL A 424 38.08 -1.98 -16.03
CA VAL A 424 38.41 -2.66 -14.78
C VAL A 424 38.02 -1.79 -13.58
N ALA A 425 38.28 -0.47 -13.67
CA ALA A 425 37.86 0.47 -12.65
C ALA A 425 36.33 0.49 -12.48
N TYR A 426 35.59 0.50 -13.59
CA TYR A 426 34.13 0.48 -13.60
C TYR A 426 33.56 -0.79 -12.97
N ALA A 427 33.98 -1.96 -13.44
CA ALA A 427 33.47 -3.24 -12.95
C ALA A 427 33.71 -3.40 -11.45
N LEU A 428 34.86 -2.94 -10.94
CA LEU A 428 35.19 -3.03 -9.52
C LEU A 428 34.44 -1.99 -8.67
N SER A 429 34.39 -0.71 -9.09
CA SER A 429 33.72 0.35 -8.30
C SER A 429 32.23 0.12 -8.14
N TYR A 430 31.58 -0.35 -9.21
CA TYR A 430 30.13 -0.62 -9.21
C TYR A 430 29.79 -2.09 -8.88
N ASN A 431 30.80 -2.90 -8.52
CA ASN A 431 30.65 -4.32 -8.20
C ASN A 431 29.81 -5.08 -9.25
N ILE A 432 30.18 -4.90 -10.52
CA ILE A 432 29.53 -5.58 -11.64
C ILE A 432 29.99 -7.03 -11.64
N ASN A 433 29.03 -7.93 -11.43
CA ASN A 433 29.21 -9.36 -11.47
C ASN A 433 28.36 -9.91 -12.62
N ASP A 434 28.65 -11.14 -13.04
CA ASP A 434 27.83 -11.89 -14.00
C ASP A 434 26.39 -12.01 -13.46
N ALA A 435 25.51 -11.16 -13.97
CA ALA A 435 24.16 -10.95 -13.48
C ALA A 435 23.14 -11.78 -14.28
N ASN A 436 23.48 -12.15 -15.52
CA ASN A 436 22.67 -12.98 -16.41
C ASN A 436 23.09 -14.47 -16.40
N TYR A 437 24.19 -14.81 -15.71
CA TYR A 437 24.78 -16.14 -15.59
C TYR A 437 25.27 -16.73 -16.91
N ASP A 438 25.72 -15.90 -17.85
CA ASP A 438 26.26 -16.33 -19.15
C ASP A 438 27.78 -16.61 -19.12
N GLY A 439 28.44 -16.33 -17.98
CA GLY A 439 29.86 -16.54 -17.76
C GLY A 439 30.75 -15.38 -18.22
N PHE A 440 30.16 -14.29 -18.73
CA PHE A 440 30.86 -13.07 -19.08
C PHE A 440 30.48 -11.94 -18.10
N ILE A 441 31.32 -10.90 -18.05
CA ILE A 441 31.02 -9.67 -17.32
C ILE A 441 31.08 -8.57 -18.37
N ASP A 442 29.92 -8.05 -18.76
CA ASP A 442 29.79 -7.13 -19.90
C ASP A 442 28.75 -6.01 -19.70
N GLU A 443 28.50 -5.24 -20.76
CA GLU A 443 27.52 -4.14 -20.73
C GLU A 443 26.08 -4.58 -20.47
N VAL A 444 25.73 -5.85 -20.73
CA VAL A 444 24.43 -6.42 -20.44
C VAL A 444 24.26 -6.61 -18.94
N ASP A 445 25.29 -7.07 -18.24
CA ASP A 445 25.29 -7.15 -16.77
C ASP A 445 25.17 -5.77 -16.14
N GLY A 446 25.98 -4.83 -16.64
CA GLY A 446 25.89 -3.43 -16.25
C GLY A 446 24.46 -2.90 -16.39
N ARG A 447 23.80 -3.21 -17.51
CA ARG A 447 22.41 -2.81 -17.79
C ARG A 447 21.40 -3.45 -16.85
N ILE A 448 21.59 -4.69 -16.47
CA ILE A 448 20.71 -5.36 -15.51
C ILE A 448 20.81 -4.68 -14.13
N LEU A 449 22.01 -4.29 -13.70
CA LEU A 449 22.25 -3.67 -12.39
C LEU A 449 21.88 -2.18 -12.37
N TYR A 450 22.18 -1.45 -13.44
CA TYR A 450 21.96 -0.01 -13.60
C TYR A 450 21.19 0.27 -14.89
N PRO A 451 19.85 0.05 -14.92
CA PRO A 451 19.05 0.07 -16.15
C PRO A 451 19.07 1.39 -16.92
N GLN A 452 19.35 2.50 -16.24
CA GLN A 452 19.38 3.84 -16.85
C GLN A 452 20.81 4.36 -17.10
N GLY A 453 21.86 3.57 -16.88
CA GLY A 453 23.24 4.06 -16.88
C GLY A 453 23.55 4.90 -15.63
N HIS A 454 24.62 5.71 -15.71
CA HIS A 454 25.24 6.37 -14.55
C HIS A 454 25.23 7.91 -14.67
N GLY A 455 25.05 8.61 -13.56
CA GLY A 455 25.12 10.07 -13.53
C GLY A 455 23.82 10.78 -13.94
N ASP A 456 23.97 12.01 -14.46
CA ASP A 456 22.86 12.95 -14.72
C ASP A 456 22.00 13.20 -13.46
N ALA A 457 22.65 13.44 -12.32
CA ALA A 457 21.97 13.73 -11.06
C ALA A 457 20.93 14.85 -11.21
N TRP A 458 21.30 15.93 -11.90
CA TRP A 458 20.40 17.04 -12.15
C TRP A 458 19.20 16.66 -13.04
N GLY A 459 19.40 15.92 -14.12
CA GLY A 459 18.31 15.45 -14.98
C GLY A 459 17.36 14.50 -14.25
N HIS A 460 17.86 13.65 -13.35
CA HIS A 460 17.02 12.85 -12.46
C HIS A 460 16.12 13.71 -11.56
N TYR A 461 16.68 14.69 -10.84
CA TYR A 461 15.88 15.59 -10.01
C TYR A 461 14.86 16.40 -10.82
N LEU A 462 15.25 16.89 -12.01
CA LEU A 462 14.36 17.64 -12.89
C LEU A 462 13.22 16.75 -13.39
N THR A 463 13.50 15.50 -13.75
CA THR A 463 12.48 14.53 -14.18
C THR A 463 11.51 14.23 -13.04
N GLY A 464 12.02 14.02 -11.82
CA GLY A 464 11.18 13.82 -10.64
C GLY A 464 10.29 15.02 -10.31
N LEU A 465 10.75 16.25 -10.55
CA LEU A 465 9.93 17.47 -10.39
C LEU A 465 8.93 17.66 -11.53
N LYS A 466 9.30 17.30 -12.76
CA LYS A 466 8.43 17.42 -13.93
C LYS A 466 7.11 16.69 -13.71
N VAL A 467 7.13 15.50 -13.10
CA VAL A 467 5.91 14.73 -12.79
C VAL A 467 4.89 15.56 -11.98
N TYR A 468 5.34 16.35 -10.99
CA TYR A 468 4.46 17.25 -10.25
C TYR A 468 3.98 18.43 -11.08
N TYR A 469 4.89 19.07 -11.82
CA TYR A 469 4.53 20.20 -12.67
C TYR A 469 3.54 19.81 -13.76
N ASP A 470 3.63 18.59 -14.29
CA ASP A 470 2.68 18.07 -15.29
C ASP A 470 1.26 17.94 -14.70
N LEU A 471 1.12 17.62 -13.41
CA LEU A 471 -0.16 17.67 -12.71
C LEU A 471 -0.60 19.10 -12.39
N LEU A 472 0.30 19.92 -11.83
CA LEU A 472 -0.02 21.29 -11.43
C LEU A 472 -0.34 22.23 -12.60
N ASN A 473 0.12 21.91 -13.81
CA ASN A 473 -0.23 22.63 -15.03
C ASN A 473 -1.56 22.16 -15.65
N HIS A 474 -2.13 21.06 -15.16
CA HIS A 474 -3.41 20.57 -15.67
C HIS A 474 -4.55 21.45 -15.15
N PRO A 475 -5.44 21.98 -16.02
CA PRO A 475 -6.45 22.98 -15.64
C PRO A 475 -7.42 22.47 -14.57
N GLU A 476 -7.77 21.18 -14.64
CA GLU A 476 -8.72 20.55 -13.71
C GLU A 476 -8.06 20.09 -12.41
N PHE A 477 -6.73 19.99 -12.33
CA PHE A 477 -6.07 19.43 -11.16
C PHE A 477 -6.01 20.45 -10.01
N ASN A 478 -6.52 20.04 -8.84
CA ASN A 478 -6.49 20.86 -7.64
C ASN A 478 -5.86 20.09 -6.46
N TRP A 479 -4.71 20.56 -6.00
CA TRP A 479 -4.03 19.96 -4.84
C TRP A 479 -4.58 20.52 -3.54
N ILE A 480 -5.21 19.66 -2.74
CA ILE A 480 -5.66 19.96 -1.39
C ILE A 480 -4.83 19.14 -0.39
N PRO A 481 -3.97 19.77 0.42
CA PRO A 481 -3.18 19.08 1.43
C PRO A 481 -4.07 18.43 2.48
N ARG A 482 -3.89 17.12 2.71
CA ARG A 482 -4.62 16.37 3.75
C ARG A 482 -3.94 15.05 4.09
N ALA A 483 -4.23 14.54 5.28
CA ALA A 483 -3.93 13.15 5.62
C ALA A 483 -4.84 12.20 4.83
N GLU A 484 -4.35 10.98 4.61
CA GLU A 484 -5.04 9.94 3.86
C GLU A 484 -5.34 8.75 4.76
N LYS A 485 -6.49 8.10 4.57
CA LYS A 485 -6.80 6.88 5.32
C LYS A 485 -6.05 5.69 4.75
N PHE A 486 -5.67 4.77 5.62
CA PHE A 486 -5.01 3.52 5.27
C PHE A 486 -5.59 2.36 6.08
N SER A 487 -5.73 1.19 5.46
CA SER A 487 -6.27 0.00 6.11
C SER A 487 -5.15 -0.97 6.46
N VAL A 488 -4.97 -1.28 7.74
CA VAL A 488 -4.03 -2.30 8.21
C VAL A 488 -4.80 -3.35 9.00
N GLU A 489 -4.83 -4.60 8.55
CA GLU A 489 -5.55 -5.70 9.23
C GLU A 489 -7.05 -5.40 9.48
N GLY A 490 -7.67 -4.58 8.62
CA GLY A 490 -9.05 -4.12 8.76
C GLY A 490 -9.23 -3.01 9.81
N VAL A 491 -8.14 -2.46 10.35
CA VAL A 491 -8.12 -1.24 11.15
C VAL A 491 -7.82 -0.06 10.24
N VAL A 492 -8.69 0.95 10.26
CA VAL A 492 -8.50 2.18 9.49
C VAL A 492 -7.79 3.20 10.34
N ILE A 493 -6.68 3.72 9.84
CA ILE A 493 -5.85 4.76 10.46
C ILE A 493 -5.59 5.90 9.48
N ASP A 494 -5.30 7.10 9.99
CA ASP A 494 -4.85 8.22 9.17
C ASP A 494 -3.33 8.17 9.02
N VAL A 495 -2.85 8.36 7.79
CA VAL A 495 -1.44 8.39 7.39
C VAL A 495 -1.19 9.67 6.60
N ASP A 496 -0.14 10.39 6.96
CA ASP A 496 0.33 11.54 6.19
C ASP A 496 1.51 11.11 5.30
N TYR A 497 1.32 11.16 3.98
CA TYR A 497 2.39 10.87 3.02
C TYR A 497 3.38 12.04 2.85
N PHE A 498 3.10 13.19 3.48
CA PHE A 498 3.91 14.40 3.46
C PHE A 498 4.26 14.83 2.03
N ASP A 499 3.31 14.72 1.10
CA ASP A 499 3.52 14.99 -0.32
C ASP A 499 4.03 16.42 -0.56
N GLU A 500 3.52 17.39 0.20
CA GLU A 500 3.91 18.80 0.16
C GLU A 500 5.35 18.98 0.62
N ARG A 501 5.73 18.29 1.71
CA ARG A 501 7.09 18.35 2.26
C ARG A 501 8.08 17.69 1.31
N LYS A 502 7.71 16.55 0.72
CA LYS A 502 8.54 15.86 -0.28
C LYS A 502 8.70 16.74 -1.53
N PHE A 503 7.63 17.37 -2.00
CA PHE A 503 7.68 18.31 -3.14
C PHE A 503 8.56 19.52 -2.85
N SER A 504 8.33 20.19 -1.71
CA SER A 504 9.12 21.35 -1.26
C SER A 504 10.60 20.98 -1.09
N GLY A 505 10.89 19.86 -0.40
CA GLY A 505 12.23 19.35 -0.22
C GLY A 505 12.93 19.13 -1.57
N ARG A 506 12.27 18.51 -2.54
CA ARG A 506 12.84 18.27 -3.88
C ARG A 506 13.21 19.56 -4.62
N ILE A 507 12.38 20.61 -4.52
CA ILE A 507 12.71 21.91 -5.10
C ILE A 507 13.98 22.46 -4.46
N GLN A 508 14.10 22.36 -3.14
CA GLN A 508 15.27 22.81 -2.41
C GLN A 508 16.52 22.02 -2.80
N TRP A 509 16.44 20.68 -2.79
CA TRP A 509 17.54 19.81 -3.23
C TRP A 509 17.99 20.17 -4.65
N MET A 510 17.07 20.29 -5.61
CA MET A 510 17.42 20.69 -6.98
C MET A 510 18.17 22.04 -7.00
N GLY A 511 17.71 23.02 -6.22
CA GLY A 511 18.38 24.32 -6.10
C GLY A 511 19.82 24.19 -5.60
N ASP A 512 20.03 23.44 -4.52
CA ASP A 512 21.34 23.23 -3.92
C ASP A 512 22.30 22.48 -4.85
N LYS A 513 21.81 21.45 -5.55
CA LYS A 513 22.61 20.66 -6.50
C LYS A 513 22.96 21.47 -7.74
N LYS A 514 22.08 22.36 -8.20
CA LYS A 514 22.37 23.31 -9.27
C LYS A 514 23.48 24.29 -8.89
N VAL A 515 23.53 24.74 -7.63
CA VAL A 515 24.64 25.58 -7.15
C VAL A 515 25.94 24.79 -7.16
N HIS A 516 25.92 23.53 -6.70
CA HIS A 516 27.11 22.68 -6.71
C HIS A 516 27.65 22.45 -8.12
N SER A 517 26.80 22.09 -9.08
CA SER A 517 27.24 21.92 -10.48
C SER A 517 27.81 23.21 -11.07
N HIS A 518 27.28 24.37 -10.68
CA HIS A 518 27.84 25.66 -11.07
C HIS A 518 29.23 25.91 -10.46
N LEU A 519 29.46 25.54 -9.20
CA LEU A 519 30.78 25.65 -8.57
C LEU A 519 31.82 24.74 -9.22
N VAL A 520 31.43 23.51 -9.59
CA VAL A 520 32.28 22.58 -10.35
C VAL A 520 32.62 23.17 -11.73
N ALA A 521 31.61 23.72 -12.44
CA ALA A 521 31.83 24.41 -13.72
C ALA A 521 32.72 25.65 -13.60
N GLN A 522 32.64 26.41 -12.52
CA GLN A 522 33.53 27.56 -12.29
C GLN A 522 34.97 27.14 -12.04
N LYS A 523 35.22 26.04 -11.32
CA LYS A 523 36.57 25.44 -11.22
C LYS A 523 37.10 25.06 -12.61
N TYR A 524 36.24 24.50 -13.46
CA TYR A 524 36.55 24.14 -14.85
C TYR A 524 37.00 25.36 -15.67
N LEU A 525 36.28 26.48 -15.56
CA LEU A 525 36.60 27.75 -16.23
C LEU A 525 37.86 28.42 -15.68
N HIS A 526 38.22 28.22 -14.41
CA HIS A 526 39.45 28.78 -13.85
C HIS A 526 40.73 28.05 -14.29
N PHE A 527 40.64 26.78 -14.68
CA PHE A 527 41.75 26.07 -15.34
C PHE A 527 41.84 26.38 -16.85
N SER A 528 40.83 27.04 -17.42
CA SER A 528 40.70 27.31 -18.86
C SER A 528 40.33 28.79 -19.11
N PHE A 529 41.28 29.72 -19.10
CA PHE A 529 41.03 31.15 -19.42
C PHE A 529 41.01 31.44 -20.94
N PRO A 530 40.26 32.46 -21.43
CA PRO A 530 38.87 32.79 -21.13
C PRO A 530 38.01 33.13 -22.38
N ARG A 531 36.69 32.93 -22.26
CA ARG A 531 35.56 33.81 -22.68
C ARG A 531 34.35 32.94 -23.00
N PHE A 532 33.26 33.10 -22.25
CA PHE A 532 31.91 33.29 -22.80
C PHE A 532 30.99 33.81 -21.69
N ALA A 533 30.16 34.80 -22.05
CA ALA A 533 29.33 35.59 -21.15
C ALA A 533 27.98 34.92 -20.91
N TRP A 534 27.55 34.75 -19.66
CA TRP A 534 26.16 34.41 -19.33
C TRP A 534 25.72 35.02 -17.99
N GLU A 535 25.47 36.33 -18.00
CA GLU A 535 24.61 37.02 -17.02
C GLU A 535 23.23 37.21 -17.66
N ARG A 536 22.25 36.35 -17.34
CA ARG A 536 20.82 36.72 -17.47
C ARG A 536 19.77 35.80 -16.83
N GLU A 537 20.10 34.59 -16.34
CA GLU A 537 19.06 33.65 -15.87
C GLU A 537 18.83 33.61 -14.35
N VAL A 538 19.75 34.16 -13.53
CA VAL A 538 19.61 34.13 -12.07
C VAL A 538 18.57 35.13 -11.54
N GLN A 539 18.26 36.19 -12.30
CA GLN A 539 17.30 37.21 -11.87
C GLN A 539 15.82 36.82 -12.07
N VAL A 540 15.51 35.79 -12.86
CA VAL A 540 14.11 35.43 -13.15
C VAL A 540 13.50 34.55 -12.05
N PHE A 541 14.29 33.71 -11.37
CA PHE A 541 13.76 32.78 -10.37
C PHE A 541 13.48 33.39 -8.99
N LEU A 542 14.28 34.39 -8.56
CA LEU A 542 14.02 35.11 -7.31
C LEU A 542 12.76 35.99 -7.37
N CYS A 543 12.32 36.41 -8.57
CA CYS A 543 11.09 37.18 -8.76
C CYS A 543 9.82 36.32 -8.89
N LEU A 544 9.93 35.04 -9.30
CA LEU A 544 8.76 34.15 -9.42
C LEU A 544 8.25 33.67 -8.05
N GLY A 545 9.14 33.47 -7.07
CA GLY A 545 8.75 33.19 -5.68
C GLY A 545 8.06 34.37 -4.97
N ALA A 546 8.19 35.58 -5.49
CA ALA A 546 7.62 36.79 -4.88
C ALA A 546 6.26 37.22 -5.49
N LYS A 547 5.79 36.57 -6.57
CA LYS A 547 4.57 36.97 -7.31
C LYS A 547 3.34 36.09 -7.11
N ARG A 548 3.36 35.08 -6.25
CA ARG A 548 2.15 34.37 -5.79
C ARG A 548 2.02 34.43 -4.27
N LYS A 549 1.73 35.63 -3.76
CA LYS A 549 1.41 35.87 -2.34
C LYS A 549 -0.10 35.81 -2.04
N GLU A 550 -0.93 35.48 -3.02
CA GLU A 550 -2.40 35.51 -2.86
C GLU A 550 -3.03 34.14 -2.52
N CYS A 551 -2.25 33.05 -2.43
CA CYS A 551 -2.79 31.71 -2.19
C CYS A 551 -2.62 31.17 -0.75
N PHE A 552 -1.91 31.88 0.15
CA PHE A 552 -1.61 31.37 1.50
C PHE A 552 -1.72 32.47 2.57
N PRO A 553 -2.93 32.76 3.08
CA PRO A 553 -3.11 33.82 4.08
C PRO A 553 -2.78 33.39 5.53
N HIS A 554 -2.55 32.11 5.82
CA HIS A 554 -2.44 31.62 7.21
C HIS A 554 -1.04 31.25 7.71
N LEU A 555 0.04 31.53 6.95
CA LEU A 555 1.36 30.98 7.29
C LEU A 555 2.41 31.98 7.79
N LEU A 556 2.15 33.29 7.90
CA LEU A 556 3.20 34.25 8.29
C LEU A 556 2.66 35.51 9.00
N ASP A 557 2.53 35.45 10.32
CA ASP A 557 2.53 36.65 11.19
C ASP A 557 3.85 36.71 11.97
N ALA A 558 4.88 37.37 11.42
CA ALA A 558 5.99 37.96 12.18
C ALA A 558 6.81 38.98 11.35
N PRO A 559 7.34 40.08 11.96
CA PRO A 559 7.77 41.28 11.25
C PRO A 559 9.27 41.27 10.92
N VAL A 560 9.65 40.98 9.68
CA VAL A 560 11.07 41.12 9.23
C VAL A 560 11.21 42.04 8.00
N LEU A 561 10.11 42.50 7.40
CA LEU A 561 10.15 43.15 6.08
C LEU A 561 10.40 44.68 6.07
N HIS A 562 10.91 45.28 7.14
CA HIS A 562 11.20 46.73 7.16
C HIS A 562 12.67 47.11 6.89
N LEU A 563 13.62 46.17 6.93
CA LEU A 563 15.04 46.49 6.76
C LEU A 563 15.58 46.41 5.31
N LEU A 564 14.92 45.69 4.40
CA LEU A 564 15.45 45.45 3.05
C LEU A 564 15.17 46.56 2.02
N ARG A 565 14.49 47.65 2.41
CA ARG A 565 14.12 48.73 1.48
C ARG A 565 15.16 49.85 1.32
N LYS A 566 16.32 49.81 2.02
CA LYS A 566 17.22 50.99 2.10
C LYS A 566 18.68 50.85 1.63
N THR A 567 19.12 49.75 1.03
CA THR A 567 20.52 49.64 0.57
C THR A 567 20.61 49.32 -0.93
N LYS A 568 20.74 50.37 -1.75
CA LYS A 568 21.35 50.27 -3.09
C LYS A 568 22.86 50.47 -2.93
N VAL A 569 23.67 49.43 -3.14
CA VAL A 569 25.13 49.57 -3.28
C VAL A 569 25.55 48.91 -4.59
N LYS A 570 26.13 49.71 -5.49
CA LYS A 570 26.88 49.25 -6.67
C LYS A 570 28.23 48.73 -6.18
N LEU A 571 28.66 47.57 -6.64
CA LEU A 571 30.00 47.03 -6.42
C LEU A 571 30.72 46.95 -7.78
N ASP A 572 31.63 47.89 -8.01
CA ASP A 572 32.70 47.76 -9.02
C ASP A 572 33.88 47.04 -8.36
N TYR A 573 34.49 46.07 -9.04
CA TYR A 573 35.58 45.25 -8.50
C TYR A 573 36.88 45.49 -9.28
N THR A 574 37.93 45.93 -8.58
CA THR A 574 39.34 45.85 -9.00
C THR A 574 40.10 45.02 -7.95
N PRO A 575 41.04 44.12 -8.34
CA PRO A 575 41.64 43.19 -7.39
C PRO A 575 42.95 43.74 -6.81
N PRO A 576 43.27 43.44 -5.54
CA PRO A 576 44.64 43.43 -5.08
C PRO A 576 45.11 42.05 -4.60
N PHE A 577 46.43 41.91 -4.65
CA PHE A 577 47.27 40.75 -4.43
C PHE A 577 47.26 40.18 -2.99
N LEU A 578 47.45 38.86 -2.93
CA LEU A 578 48.12 38.04 -1.91
C LEU A 578 48.67 38.74 -0.64
N ASN A 579 48.17 38.36 0.54
CA ASN A 579 49.05 37.99 1.65
C ASN A 579 48.38 37.12 2.74
N LYS A 580 49.19 36.21 3.30
CA LYS A 580 48.84 35.15 4.28
C LYS A 580 48.49 35.71 5.66
N LYS A 581 47.42 35.18 6.30
CA LYS A 581 47.36 34.53 7.63
C LYS A 581 45.94 34.53 8.24
N SER A 582 45.66 33.48 9.01
CA SER A 582 44.49 33.19 9.87
C SER A 582 43.12 32.96 9.23
N PHE A 583 42.75 31.69 9.04
CA PHE A 583 41.37 31.23 9.06
C PHE A 583 40.98 30.86 10.49
N PRO A 584 39.90 31.42 11.06
CA PRO A 584 39.00 30.66 11.92
C PRO A 584 37.75 30.27 11.13
N LEU A 585 37.34 29.02 11.31
CA LEU A 585 36.05 28.47 10.91
C LEU A 585 34.88 29.41 11.27
N THR A 586 34.04 29.77 10.29
CA THR A 586 32.59 30.02 10.40
C THR A 586 32.02 30.40 9.03
N PRO A 587 31.03 29.65 8.51
CA PRO A 587 29.64 30.06 8.69
C PRO A 587 28.77 28.86 9.05
N LEU A 588 28.55 28.65 10.35
CA LEU A 588 27.63 27.64 10.89
C LEU A 588 26.54 28.27 11.77
N PHE A 589 26.32 29.58 11.68
CA PHE A 589 25.50 30.31 12.66
C PHE A 589 24.23 30.99 12.16
N PHE A 590 23.77 30.76 10.93
CA PHE A 590 22.53 31.38 10.44
C PHE A 590 21.36 30.44 10.13
N PHE A 591 21.52 29.13 10.27
CA PHE A 591 20.42 28.16 10.04
C PHE A 591 19.96 27.37 11.28
N ALA A 592 20.57 27.59 12.44
CA ALA A 592 20.23 26.86 13.67
C ALA A 592 19.09 27.48 14.51
N LEU A 593 18.44 28.57 14.06
CA LEU A 593 17.40 29.25 14.84
C LEU A 593 15.95 28.87 14.47
N ILE A 594 15.73 28.12 13.38
CA ILE A 594 14.37 27.74 12.94
C ILE A 594 13.96 26.37 13.49
N VAL A 595 14.90 25.50 13.87
CA VAL A 595 14.59 24.15 14.40
C VAL A 595 14.53 24.11 15.94
N ARG A 596 15.01 25.14 16.64
CA ARG A 596 15.11 25.11 18.13
C ARG A 596 13.89 25.66 18.88
N ASN A 597 12.87 26.18 18.20
CA ASN A 597 11.69 26.78 18.84
C ASN A 597 10.42 25.91 18.85
N GLU A 598 10.39 24.75 18.19
CA GLU A 598 9.24 23.84 18.27
C GLU A 598 9.41 22.69 19.27
N CYS A 599 10.59 22.50 19.88
CA CYS A 599 10.79 21.52 20.96
C CYS A 599 10.60 22.10 22.37
N LYS A 600 9.81 23.16 22.54
CA LYS A 600 9.50 23.74 23.86
C LYS A 600 8.03 23.75 24.26
N ASN A 601 7.16 23.15 23.46
CA ASN A 601 5.79 22.83 23.87
C ASN A 601 5.45 21.39 23.44
N PHE A 602 6.04 20.43 24.14
CA PHE A 602 5.48 19.11 24.43
C PHE A 602 5.93 18.71 25.83
#